data_AF-X0Y201-F1
#
_entry.id   AF-X0Y201-F1
#
_cell.length_a   1.000
_cell.length_b   1.000
_cell.length_c   1.000
_cell.angle_alpha   90.00
_cell.angle_beta   90.00
_cell.angle_gamma   90.00
#
_symmetry.space_group_name_H-M   'P 1'
#
loop_
_entity.id
_entity.type
_entity.pdbx_description
1 polymer ?
#
loop_
_entity_poly.entity_id
_entity_poly.type
_entity_poly.pdbx_seq_one_letter_code
_entity_poly.pdbx_strand_id
1 'polypeptide(L)'
;TDECVDDACVHENNFDDTIDCCAPLTRDLTTIDDANPCTNDVCNPGTGIVSHPPGPDGPEPACDDGDICTVDECQSGSCIHVDMSSIACTNDAQCPGDGTCGPGGFCVCVEPTLELVAVDGSMTVAGCYAVGELVTVRVELGPTNAQFLVPEGQEVIGAQFFVEYDTSTLVFEGIQPGVVLGTGSPFAIEILERVDHVLGTIDYLVGVSFGDPGTRSPTTVAVITFQALGECQAYVRYRPA
;
A
#
# COMPACT_ATOMS: atom_id res chain seq x y z
N THR A 1 -7.38 -48.32 -20.97
CA THR A 1 -8.16 -47.15 -20.56
C THR A 1 -7.51 -46.62 -19.31
N ASP A 2 -7.32 -45.31 -19.20
CA ASP A 2 -6.85 -44.70 -17.95
C ASP A 2 -7.93 -44.89 -16.87
N GLU A 3 -7.59 -45.54 -15.76
CA GLU A 3 -8.51 -45.78 -14.66
C GLU A 3 -7.83 -45.44 -13.32
N CYS A 4 -8.56 -44.71 -12.46
CA CYS A 4 -8.14 -44.38 -11.11
C CYS A 4 -8.44 -45.57 -10.19
N VAL A 5 -7.40 -46.19 -9.62
CA VAL A 5 -7.55 -47.35 -8.73
C VAL A 5 -6.70 -47.14 -7.49
N ASP A 6 -7.34 -47.10 -6.32
CA ASP A 6 -6.69 -47.13 -4.99
C ASP A 6 -5.58 -46.06 -4.82
N ASP A 7 -5.97 -44.79 -4.94
CA ASP A 7 -5.12 -43.60 -4.79
C ASP A 7 -3.95 -43.49 -5.80
N ALA A 8 -3.94 -44.30 -6.87
CA ALA A 8 -2.96 -44.24 -7.94
C ALA A 8 -3.61 -44.20 -9.33
N CYS A 9 -3.06 -43.37 -10.22
CA CYS A 9 -3.41 -43.41 -11.64
C CYS A 9 -2.74 -44.64 -12.28
N VAL A 10 -3.55 -45.53 -12.87
CA VAL A 10 -3.04 -46.74 -13.50
C VAL A 10 -3.34 -46.70 -15.00
N HIS A 11 -2.36 -46.30 -15.81
CA HIS A 11 -2.35 -46.63 -17.24
C HIS A 11 -1.85 -48.08 -17.37
N GLU A 12 -2.44 -48.91 -18.25
CA GLU A 12 -1.87 -50.23 -18.56
C GLU A 12 -0.41 -50.06 -19.06
N ASN A 13 0.55 -50.24 -18.15
CA ASN A 13 2.01 -50.28 -18.34
C ASN A 13 2.80 -48.96 -18.50
N ASN A 14 2.29 -47.83 -18.02
CA ASN A 14 3.15 -46.65 -17.81
C ASN A 14 2.63 -45.81 -16.65
N PHE A 15 3.47 -45.57 -15.64
CA PHE A 15 3.22 -44.56 -14.61
C PHE A 15 3.32 -43.21 -15.32
N ASP A 16 2.19 -42.71 -15.80
CA ASP A 16 2.09 -41.36 -16.35
C ASP A 16 1.70 -40.42 -15.19
N ASP A 17 2.69 -39.79 -14.57
CA ASP A 17 2.54 -38.81 -13.49
C ASP A 17 1.87 -37.49 -13.96
N THR A 18 1.31 -37.43 -15.18
CA THR A 18 0.60 -36.24 -15.70
C THR A 18 -0.91 -36.28 -15.49
N ILE A 19 -1.47 -37.40 -15.00
CA ILE A 19 -2.87 -37.48 -14.59
C ILE A 19 -2.91 -37.29 -13.08
N ASP A 20 -3.63 -36.26 -12.63
CA ASP A 20 -3.88 -36.00 -11.21
C ASP A 20 -5.15 -36.78 -10.81
N CYS A 21 -5.02 -37.76 -9.91
CA CYS A 21 -6.12 -38.63 -9.47
C CYS A 21 -6.46 -38.35 -8.01
N CYS A 22 -7.75 -38.23 -7.70
CA CYS A 22 -8.24 -37.98 -6.35
C CYS A 22 -8.94 -39.20 -5.74
N ALA A 23 -8.79 -39.38 -4.42
CA ALA A 23 -9.45 -40.43 -3.67
C ALA A 23 -10.92 -40.06 -3.36
N PRO A 24 -11.94 -40.67 -4.01
CA PRO A 24 -13.34 -40.30 -3.80
C PRO A 24 -13.86 -40.60 -2.38
N LEU A 25 -13.14 -41.42 -1.61
CA LEU A 25 -13.56 -41.90 -0.28
C LEU A 25 -13.00 -41.08 0.89
N THR A 26 -11.90 -40.33 0.71
CA THR A 26 -11.27 -39.57 1.82
C THR A 26 -11.69 -38.11 1.87
N ARG A 27 -12.29 -37.57 0.79
CA ARG A 27 -12.66 -36.13 0.63
C ARG A 27 -11.50 -35.18 0.93
N ASP A 28 -10.27 -35.64 0.77
CA ASP A 28 -9.09 -34.84 0.97
C ASP A 28 -8.78 -34.07 -0.32
N LEU A 29 -9.17 -32.79 -0.35
CA LEU A 29 -8.98 -31.90 -1.50
C LEU A 29 -7.57 -31.28 -1.54
N THR A 30 -6.72 -31.55 -0.55
CA THR A 30 -5.34 -31.00 -0.51
C THR A 30 -4.42 -31.56 -1.60
N THR A 31 -4.89 -32.55 -2.36
CA THR A 31 -4.13 -33.27 -3.40
C THR A 31 -4.53 -32.90 -4.82
N ILE A 32 -5.53 -32.03 -5.02
CA ILE A 32 -6.05 -31.68 -6.35
C ILE A 32 -5.89 -30.20 -6.71
N ASP A 33 -5.31 -29.42 -5.80
CA ASP A 33 -5.09 -27.98 -5.94
C ASP A 33 -4.00 -27.72 -6.99
N ASP A 34 -4.36 -27.08 -8.11
CA ASP A 34 -3.38 -26.67 -9.13
C ASP A 34 -2.64 -25.36 -8.78
N ALA A 35 -2.87 -24.85 -7.57
CA ALA A 35 -2.35 -23.59 -7.05
C ALA A 35 -2.73 -22.37 -7.91
N ASN A 36 -3.76 -22.50 -8.75
CA ASN A 36 -4.30 -21.40 -9.53
C ASN A 36 -5.62 -20.93 -8.91
N PRO A 37 -5.66 -19.72 -8.31
CA PRO A 37 -6.86 -19.22 -7.66
C PRO A 37 -8.02 -18.95 -8.63
N CYS A 38 -7.74 -18.91 -9.95
CA CYS A 38 -8.74 -18.68 -10.98
C CYS A 38 -9.39 -19.96 -11.52
N THR A 39 -9.04 -21.13 -10.99
CA THR A 39 -9.64 -22.42 -11.35
C THR A 39 -10.40 -22.98 -10.16
N ASN A 40 -11.40 -23.82 -10.44
CA ASN A 40 -12.06 -24.60 -9.40
C ASN A 40 -11.49 -26.02 -9.43
N ASP A 41 -10.88 -26.48 -8.35
CA ASP A 41 -10.42 -27.87 -8.27
C ASP A 41 -11.60 -28.81 -8.04
N VAL A 42 -11.89 -29.65 -9.04
CA VAL A 42 -13.03 -30.57 -9.01
C VAL A 42 -12.56 -32.01 -9.17
N CYS A 43 -12.83 -32.80 -8.13
CA CYS A 43 -12.71 -34.25 -8.15
C CYS A 43 -14.06 -34.90 -8.50
N ASN A 44 -14.13 -35.65 -9.60
CA ASN A 44 -15.35 -36.38 -9.97
C ASN A 44 -15.54 -37.58 -9.01
N PRO A 45 -16.61 -37.60 -8.19
CA PRO A 45 -16.79 -38.64 -7.17
C PRO A 45 -17.10 -40.04 -7.75
N GLY A 46 -17.52 -40.12 -9.01
CA GLY A 46 -17.81 -41.38 -9.69
C GLY A 46 -16.62 -41.98 -10.45
N THR A 47 -15.63 -41.16 -10.82
CA THR A 47 -14.49 -41.59 -11.65
C THR A 47 -13.12 -41.34 -11.04
N GLY A 48 -13.00 -40.50 -10.01
CA GLY A 48 -11.70 -40.11 -9.43
C GLY A 48 -10.86 -39.17 -10.30
N ILE A 49 -11.42 -38.68 -11.42
CA ILE A 49 -10.75 -37.76 -12.34
C ILE A 49 -10.80 -36.34 -11.76
N VAL A 50 -9.64 -35.68 -11.72
CA VAL A 50 -9.48 -34.27 -11.37
C VAL A 50 -9.64 -33.38 -12.59
N SER A 51 -10.24 -32.21 -12.42
CA SER A 51 -10.33 -31.17 -13.43
C SER A 51 -10.29 -29.78 -12.79
N HIS A 52 -9.72 -28.83 -13.52
CA HIS A 52 -9.54 -27.44 -13.12
C HIS A 52 -10.30 -26.48 -14.06
N PRO A 53 -11.64 -26.58 -14.16
CA PRO A 53 -12.39 -25.66 -15.00
C PRO A 53 -12.19 -24.20 -14.55
N PRO A 54 -12.16 -23.24 -15.49
CA PRO A 54 -12.15 -21.82 -15.17
C PRO A 54 -13.20 -21.44 -14.13
N GLY A 55 -12.75 -20.71 -13.13
CA GLY A 55 -13.58 -19.99 -12.17
C GLY A 55 -14.30 -18.80 -12.80
N PRO A 56 -15.07 -18.05 -11.99
CA PRO A 56 -15.69 -16.81 -12.45
C PRO A 56 -14.63 -15.77 -12.82
N ASP A 57 -14.91 -14.98 -13.86
CA ASP A 57 -14.10 -13.80 -14.18
C ASP A 57 -14.34 -12.68 -13.16
N GLY A 58 -13.30 -11.88 -12.91
CA GLY A 58 -13.34 -10.70 -12.04
C GLY A 58 -12.35 -10.75 -10.87
N PRO A 59 -12.47 -9.82 -9.90
CA PRO A 59 -11.52 -9.69 -8.81
C PRO A 59 -11.46 -10.96 -7.94
N GLU A 60 -10.25 -11.46 -7.69
CA GLU A 60 -10.00 -12.63 -6.84
C GLU A 60 -8.83 -12.31 -5.90
N PRO A 61 -9.06 -12.16 -4.58
CA PRO A 61 -8.00 -11.78 -3.64
C PRO A 61 -6.79 -12.72 -3.60
N ALA A 62 -6.96 -14.00 -3.94
CA ALA A 62 -5.85 -14.94 -4.03
C ALA A 62 -5.00 -14.75 -5.31
N CYS A 63 -5.48 -13.95 -6.26
CA CYS A 63 -4.81 -13.56 -7.50
C CYS A 63 -4.01 -12.26 -7.38
N ASP A 64 -3.99 -11.63 -6.20
CA ASP A 64 -3.25 -10.38 -5.93
C ASP A 64 -1.73 -10.61 -6.05
N ASP A 65 -1.05 -9.86 -6.93
CA ASP A 65 0.42 -9.95 -7.10
C ASP A 65 1.20 -9.01 -6.17
N GLY A 66 0.50 -8.20 -5.39
CA GLY A 66 1.02 -7.23 -4.45
C GLY A 66 1.47 -5.91 -5.10
N ASP A 67 1.33 -5.74 -6.41
CA ASP A 67 1.52 -4.46 -7.09
C ASP A 67 0.19 -3.69 -7.11
N ILE A 68 0.07 -2.65 -6.30
CA ILE A 68 -1.18 -1.86 -6.25
C ILE A 68 -1.48 -1.12 -7.57
N CYS A 69 -0.51 -1.07 -8.49
CA CYS A 69 -0.63 -0.42 -9.77
C CYS A 69 -1.04 -1.37 -10.90
N THR A 70 -1.32 -2.63 -10.58
CA THR A 70 -2.02 -3.57 -11.45
C THR A 70 -3.48 -3.70 -11.01
N VAL A 71 -4.33 -4.13 -11.95
CA VAL A 71 -5.67 -4.61 -11.66
C VAL A 71 -5.61 -6.12 -11.77
N ASP A 72 -5.76 -6.78 -10.64
CA ASP A 72 -5.67 -8.24 -10.53
C ASP A 72 -7.05 -8.87 -10.64
N GLU A 73 -7.24 -9.65 -11.68
CA GLU A 73 -8.49 -10.37 -11.90
C GLU A 73 -8.27 -11.73 -12.53
N CYS A 74 -9.22 -12.62 -12.28
CA CYS A 74 -9.35 -13.84 -13.04
C CYS A 74 -9.97 -13.53 -14.39
N GLN A 75 -9.33 -14.00 -15.45
CA GLN A 75 -9.88 -13.98 -16.80
C GLN A 75 -9.69 -15.34 -17.46
N SER A 76 -10.80 -16.01 -17.75
CA SER A 76 -10.82 -17.32 -18.42
C SER A 76 -9.97 -18.38 -17.72
N GLY A 77 -9.96 -18.37 -16.39
CA GLY A 77 -9.23 -19.34 -15.57
C GLY A 77 -7.74 -19.03 -15.42
N SER A 78 -7.29 -17.84 -15.81
CA SER A 78 -5.92 -17.37 -15.60
C SER A 78 -5.93 -16.10 -14.76
N CYS A 79 -4.96 -15.98 -13.86
CA CYS A 79 -4.63 -14.72 -13.23
C CYS A 79 -4.04 -13.76 -14.26
N ILE A 80 -4.60 -12.57 -14.35
CA ILE A 80 -4.05 -11.47 -15.13
C ILE A 80 -3.83 -10.25 -14.22
N HIS A 81 -2.71 -9.58 -14.45
CA HIS A 81 -2.30 -8.38 -13.73
C HIS A 81 -2.18 -7.26 -14.76
N VAL A 82 -3.21 -6.40 -14.83
CA VAL A 82 -3.29 -5.37 -15.87
C VAL A 82 -2.74 -4.05 -15.33
N ASP A 83 -1.59 -3.62 -15.87
CA ASP A 83 -1.03 -2.31 -15.55
C ASP A 83 -2.07 -1.20 -15.71
N MET A 84 -2.27 -0.41 -14.65
CA MET A 84 -3.25 0.68 -14.65
C MET A 84 -2.96 1.73 -15.74
N SER A 85 -1.68 1.90 -16.10
CA SER A 85 -1.23 2.78 -17.19
C SER A 85 -1.69 2.33 -18.59
N SER A 86 -2.19 1.11 -18.72
CA SER A 86 -2.77 0.59 -19.96
C SER A 86 -4.28 0.89 -20.10
N ILE A 87 -4.92 1.37 -19.03
CA ILE A 87 -6.36 1.63 -18.97
C ILE A 87 -6.63 3.07 -19.42
N ALA A 88 -7.38 3.25 -20.51
CA ALA A 88 -7.74 4.57 -21.01
C ALA A 88 -8.90 5.20 -20.21
N CYS A 89 -8.82 6.51 -19.96
CA CYS A 89 -9.81 7.23 -19.16
C CYS A 89 -10.06 8.66 -19.70
N THR A 90 -11.19 9.24 -19.30
CA THR A 90 -11.54 10.66 -19.51
C THR A 90 -11.94 11.36 -18.22
N ASN A 91 -12.10 10.61 -17.13
CA ASN A 91 -12.36 11.06 -15.77
C ASN A 91 -12.01 9.92 -14.79
N ASP A 92 -11.88 10.26 -13.50
CA ASP A 92 -11.41 9.34 -12.46
C ASP A 92 -12.34 8.14 -12.23
N ALA A 93 -13.65 8.28 -12.48
CA ALA A 93 -14.61 7.19 -12.27
C ALA A 93 -14.43 5.99 -13.22
N GLN A 94 -13.56 6.12 -14.24
CA GLN A 94 -13.22 5.05 -15.18
C GLN A 94 -11.99 4.25 -14.74
N CYS A 95 -11.30 4.70 -13.70
CA CYS A 95 -10.13 4.04 -13.18
C CYS A 95 -10.53 3.09 -12.04
N PRO A 96 -10.11 1.80 -12.09
CA PRO A 96 -10.33 0.86 -11.00
C PRO A 96 -9.58 1.26 -9.73
N GLY A 97 -10.05 0.76 -8.59
CA GLY A 97 -9.37 0.93 -7.31
C GLY A 97 -9.12 2.38 -6.92
N ASP A 98 -7.89 2.64 -6.47
CA ASP A 98 -7.39 3.97 -6.16
C ASP A 98 -6.73 4.63 -7.40
N GLY A 99 -7.23 4.41 -8.62
CA GLY A 99 -6.72 5.06 -9.83
C GLY A 99 -7.28 6.47 -10.06
N THR A 100 -6.49 7.38 -10.61
CA THR A 100 -6.98 8.68 -11.13
C THR A 100 -6.70 8.84 -12.60
N CYS A 101 -7.46 9.68 -13.30
CA CYS A 101 -7.26 9.88 -14.72
C CYS A 101 -6.15 10.91 -14.97
N GLY A 102 -5.01 10.43 -15.46
CA GLY A 102 -3.85 11.26 -15.77
C GLY A 102 -4.09 12.17 -16.99
N PRO A 103 -3.30 13.26 -17.14
CA PRO A 103 -3.43 14.20 -18.26
C PRO A 103 -3.16 13.56 -19.64
N GLY A 104 -2.56 12.37 -19.67
CA GLY A 104 -2.37 11.57 -20.89
C GLY A 104 -3.61 10.82 -21.38
N GLY A 105 -4.73 10.85 -20.64
CA GLY A 105 -5.93 10.07 -20.96
C GLY A 105 -5.82 8.59 -20.59
N PHE A 106 -4.93 8.26 -19.65
CA PHE A 106 -4.75 6.93 -19.08
C PHE A 106 -4.79 7.00 -17.57
N CYS A 107 -5.26 5.94 -16.94
CA CYS A 107 -5.29 5.82 -15.51
C CYS A 107 -3.85 5.81 -14.98
N VAL A 108 -3.66 6.53 -13.88
CA VAL A 108 -2.43 6.53 -13.12
C VAL A 108 -2.77 6.01 -11.73
N CYS A 109 -1.98 5.03 -11.32
CA CYS A 109 -1.99 4.52 -9.97
C CYS A 109 -1.49 5.60 -9.02
N VAL A 110 -2.23 5.81 -7.94
CA VAL A 110 -1.93 6.84 -6.97
C VAL A 110 -1.61 6.18 -5.61
N GLU A 111 -0.32 6.03 -5.27
CA GLU A 111 0.12 5.38 -4.01
C GLU A 111 0.26 6.39 -2.86
N PRO A 112 -0.33 6.21 -1.66
CA PRO A 112 -0.25 7.20 -0.58
C PRO A 112 1.18 7.39 -0.07
N THR A 113 1.76 8.58 -0.26
CA THR A 113 3.13 8.87 0.20
C THR A 113 3.17 9.93 1.28
N LEU A 114 4.11 9.77 2.20
CA LEU A 114 4.42 10.80 3.18
C LEU A 114 5.20 11.93 2.48
N GLU A 115 4.63 13.12 2.46
CA GLU A 115 5.25 14.32 1.91
C GLU A 115 5.59 15.30 3.04
N LEU A 116 6.75 15.95 2.97
CA LEU A 116 7.08 17.08 3.84
C LEU A 116 6.60 18.36 3.17
N VAL A 117 5.49 18.91 3.67
CA VAL A 117 4.94 20.17 3.20
C VAL A 117 5.33 21.26 4.20
N ALA A 118 6.21 22.17 3.80
CA ALA A 118 6.46 23.37 4.58
C ALA A 118 5.16 24.19 4.60
N VAL A 119 4.56 24.37 5.79
CA VAL A 119 3.33 25.15 5.92
C VAL A 119 3.64 26.47 6.59
N ASP A 120 3.25 27.49 5.87
CA ASP A 120 3.70 28.84 6.02
C ASP A 120 3.24 29.52 7.32
N GLY A 121 4.21 30.11 8.03
CA GLY A 121 3.99 31.34 8.78
C GLY A 121 4.29 32.52 7.85
N SER A 122 3.25 33.12 7.25
CA SER A 122 3.33 34.38 6.49
C SER A 122 4.55 34.55 5.55
N MET A 123 4.56 33.92 4.39
CA MET A 123 5.49 34.14 3.28
C MET A 123 4.77 34.63 2.02
N THR A 124 5.41 35.60 1.37
CA THR A 124 5.07 36.05 0.02
C THR A 124 6.21 35.85 -0.99
N VAL A 125 7.35 35.26 -0.61
CA VAL A 125 8.44 35.01 -1.56
C VAL A 125 9.23 33.77 -1.14
N ALA A 126 9.60 32.95 -2.12
CA ALA A 126 10.54 31.86 -1.97
C ALA A 126 11.81 32.26 -1.17
N GLY A 127 12.03 31.63 0.00
CA GLY A 127 13.38 31.20 0.39
C GLY A 127 14.03 31.70 1.68
N CYS A 128 13.40 32.43 2.60
CA CYS A 128 14.07 32.91 3.83
C CYS A 128 13.12 33.19 5.03
N TYR A 129 13.43 32.75 6.25
CA TYR A 129 12.68 33.04 7.49
C TYR A 129 13.40 34.10 8.34
N ALA A 130 12.69 34.91 9.12
CA ALA A 130 13.37 35.82 10.05
C ALA A 130 14.00 35.04 11.21
N VAL A 131 15.20 35.43 11.66
CA VAL A 131 15.81 34.81 12.85
C VAL A 131 14.86 34.98 14.05
N GLY A 132 14.58 33.87 14.73
CA GLY A 132 13.66 33.77 15.85
C GLY A 132 12.22 33.43 15.46
N GLU A 133 11.87 33.41 14.17
CA GLU A 133 10.56 33.02 13.67
C GLU A 133 10.33 31.50 13.78
N LEU A 134 9.08 31.11 14.01
CA LEU A 134 8.67 29.70 14.00
C LEU A 134 8.38 29.23 12.59
N VAL A 135 9.09 28.19 12.17
CA VAL A 135 8.92 27.48 10.91
C VAL A 135 8.14 26.20 11.18
N THR A 136 7.04 25.99 10.46
CA THR A 136 6.23 24.78 10.60
C THR A 136 6.40 23.89 9.36
N VAL A 137 6.73 22.63 9.58
CA VAL A 137 6.79 21.60 8.54
C VAL A 137 5.72 20.56 8.86
N ARG A 138 4.79 20.36 7.94
CA ARG A 138 3.81 19.28 8.05
C ARG A 138 4.34 18.03 7.39
N VAL A 139 4.19 16.93 8.10
CA VAL A 139 4.25 15.60 7.51
C VAL A 139 2.84 15.31 7.05
N GLU A 140 2.62 15.30 5.74
CA GLU A 140 1.31 15.03 5.16
C GLU A 140 1.29 13.64 4.57
N LEU A 141 0.22 12.90 4.84
CA LEU A 141 -0.20 11.80 4.00
C LEU A 141 -0.73 12.45 2.72
N GLY A 142 0.12 12.55 1.70
CA GLY A 142 -0.19 13.27 0.48
C GLY A 142 -1.15 12.50 -0.43
N PRO A 143 -1.77 13.17 -1.41
CA PRO A 143 -2.21 12.52 -2.63
C PRO A 143 -0.94 12.18 -3.41
N THR A 144 -0.41 11.01 -3.08
CA THR A 144 0.16 10.08 -4.04
C THR A 144 1.33 10.47 -4.92
N ASN A 145 2.54 10.07 -4.51
CA ASN A 145 3.74 10.08 -5.34
C ASN A 145 4.76 9.02 -4.87
N ALA A 146 4.58 7.76 -5.30
CA ALA A 146 5.58 6.69 -5.42
C ALA A 146 6.47 6.40 -4.18
N GLN A 147 6.09 5.42 -3.36
CA GLN A 147 6.95 4.43 -2.66
C GLN A 147 6.29 3.70 -1.47
N PHE A 148 5.01 3.93 -1.19
CA PHE A 148 4.36 3.32 -0.02
C PHE A 148 2.98 2.76 -0.36
N LEU A 149 2.90 1.43 -0.40
CA LEU A 149 1.74 0.65 -0.79
C LEU A 149 0.81 0.46 0.42
N VAL A 150 -0.41 0.99 0.38
CA VAL A 150 -1.50 0.57 1.29
C VAL A 150 -2.44 -0.32 0.45
N PRO A 151 -2.54 -1.64 0.73
CA PRO A 151 -3.42 -2.54 -0.02
C PRO A 151 -4.87 -2.06 -0.05
N GLU A 152 -5.62 -2.44 -1.10
CA GLU A 152 -7.03 -2.09 -1.20
C GLU A 152 -7.82 -2.50 0.05
N GLY A 153 -8.65 -1.58 0.54
CA GLY A 153 -9.47 -1.80 1.74
C GLY A 153 -8.73 -1.67 3.08
N GLN A 154 -7.44 -1.29 3.09
CA GLN A 154 -6.72 -1.00 4.34
C GLN A 154 -6.71 0.50 4.67
N GLU A 155 -6.90 0.81 5.95
CA GLU A 155 -6.91 2.18 6.48
C GLU A 155 -5.56 2.48 7.15
N VAL A 156 -5.02 3.68 6.95
CA VAL A 156 -3.78 4.09 7.61
C VAL A 156 -4.09 4.47 9.06
N ILE A 157 -3.66 3.60 9.99
CA ILE A 157 -3.86 3.76 11.45
C ILE A 157 -2.62 4.31 12.18
N GLY A 158 -1.51 4.50 11.46
CA GLY A 158 -0.29 5.05 12.03
C GLY A 158 0.79 5.29 10.98
N ALA A 159 1.82 6.01 11.38
CA ALA A 159 2.97 6.32 10.53
C ALA A 159 4.25 6.36 11.36
N GLN A 160 5.32 5.78 10.82
CA GLN A 160 6.68 5.94 11.30
C GLN A 160 7.48 6.70 10.26
N PHE A 161 8.24 7.71 10.69
CA PHE A 161 9.13 8.42 9.78
C PHE A 161 10.40 8.92 10.47
N PHE A 162 11.39 9.17 9.64
CA PHE A 162 12.74 9.53 10.01
C PHE A 162 13.12 10.82 9.30
N VAL A 163 13.38 11.88 10.06
CA VAL A 163 13.72 13.19 9.52
C VAL A 163 15.12 13.58 9.95
N GLU A 164 15.79 14.33 9.09
CA GLU A 164 16.97 15.11 9.44
C GLU A 164 16.79 16.59 9.06
N TYR A 165 17.37 17.49 9.86
CA TYR A 165 17.27 18.93 9.71
C TYR A 165 18.62 19.63 9.93
N ASP A 166 18.76 20.82 9.36
CA ASP A 166 19.97 21.64 9.51
C ASP A 166 20.05 22.32 10.89
N THR A 167 20.89 21.80 11.77
CA THR A 167 21.10 22.33 13.13
C THR A 167 21.84 23.67 13.16
N SER A 168 22.44 24.10 12.05
CA SER A 168 23.13 25.39 11.95
C SER A 168 22.17 26.56 11.68
N THR A 169 20.99 26.27 11.13
CA THR A 169 19.98 27.26 10.72
C THR A 169 18.62 27.06 11.38
N LEU A 170 18.36 25.90 12.00
CA LEU A 170 17.10 25.58 12.68
C LEU A 170 17.34 25.00 14.08
N VAL A 171 16.48 25.38 15.03
CA VAL A 171 16.34 24.74 16.34
C VAL A 171 15.02 24.00 16.36
N PHE A 172 15.03 22.73 16.72
CA PHE A 172 13.80 21.96 16.93
C PHE A 172 13.08 22.45 18.19
N GLU A 173 11.82 22.86 18.05
CA GLU A 173 10.96 23.31 19.16
C GLU A 173 10.00 22.22 19.61
N GLY A 174 9.53 21.39 18.68
CA GLY A 174 8.66 20.27 19.00
C GLY A 174 8.03 19.64 17.78
N ILE A 175 7.41 18.49 18.00
CA ILE A 175 6.57 17.79 17.03
C ILE A 175 5.25 17.43 17.70
N GLN A 176 4.15 17.48 16.95
CA GLN A 176 2.82 17.14 17.47
C GLN A 176 2.04 16.27 16.48
N PRO A 177 1.13 15.40 16.95
CA PRO A 177 0.24 14.64 16.08
C PRO A 177 -0.63 15.55 15.22
N GLY A 178 -0.97 15.12 14.00
CA GLY A 178 -1.71 15.93 13.03
C GLY A 178 -3.08 16.45 13.51
N VAL A 179 -3.71 15.76 14.48
CA VAL A 179 -4.99 16.17 15.08
C VAL A 179 -4.96 17.59 15.68
N VAL A 180 -3.77 18.10 16.05
CA VAL A 180 -3.64 19.45 16.63
C VAL A 180 -4.04 20.57 15.67
N LEU A 181 -4.06 20.30 14.36
CA LEU A 181 -4.51 21.25 13.34
C LEU A 181 -6.02 21.21 13.08
N GLY A 182 -6.77 20.33 13.74
CA GLY A 182 -8.22 20.22 13.64
C GLY A 182 -8.72 18.79 13.40
N THR A 183 -10.02 18.65 13.17
CA THR A 183 -10.73 17.35 13.08
C THR A 183 -10.48 16.58 11.77
N GLY A 184 -9.57 17.04 10.91
CA GLY A 184 -9.30 16.42 9.60
C GLY A 184 -8.27 15.29 9.65
N SER A 185 -7.52 15.16 10.74
CA SER A 185 -6.49 14.13 10.93
C SER A 185 -6.89 13.15 12.04
N PRO A 186 -6.88 11.83 11.80
CA PRO A 186 -7.14 10.83 12.84
C PRO A 186 -5.90 10.59 13.73
N PHE A 187 -4.72 11.08 13.32
CA PHE A 187 -3.46 10.85 14.01
C PHE A 187 -3.38 11.72 15.27
N ALA A 188 -3.75 11.10 16.40
CA ALA A 188 -3.93 11.77 17.69
C ALA A 188 -3.00 11.25 18.79
N ILE A 189 -2.36 10.10 18.58
CA ILE A 189 -1.55 9.43 19.60
C ILE A 189 -0.10 9.46 19.17
N GLU A 190 0.71 10.25 19.87
CA GLU A 190 2.16 10.12 19.82
C GLU A 190 2.59 8.85 20.53
N ILE A 191 3.31 7.99 19.83
CA ILE A 191 3.79 6.70 20.35
C ILE A 191 5.29 6.78 20.66
N LEU A 192 6.07 7.46 19.82
CA LEU A 192 7.50 7.64 20.01
C LEU A 192 7.94 9.00 19.46
N GLU A 193 8.76 9.70 20.24
CA GLU A 193 9.59 10.81 19.78
C GLU A 193 11.05 10.57 20.23
N ARG A 194 11.99 10.58 19.30
CA ARG A 194 13.43 10.55 19.60
C ARG A 194 14.15 11.63 18.80
N VAL A 195 14.77 12.58 19.49
CA VAL A 195 15.47 13.71 18.89
C VAL A 195 16.95 13.68 19.29
N ASP A 196 17.83 13.80 18.30
CA ASP A 196 19.25 14.10 18.50
C ASP A 196 19.52 15.51 17.97
N HIS A 197 19.68 16.47 18.88
CA HIS A 197 19.93 17.86 18.53
C HIS A 197 21.35 18.12 17.99
N VAL A 198 22.28 17.19 18.20
CA VAL A 198 23.66 17.30 17.69
C VAL A 198 23.71 16.81 16.26
N LEU A 199 23.07 15.67 15.98
CA LEU A 199 23.00 15.09 14.64
C LEU A 199 21.87 15.70 13.78
N GLY A 200 20.94 16.42 14.39
CA GLY A 200 19.80 17.03 13.69
C GLY A 200 18.79 15.99 13.24
N THR A 201 18.57 14.92 14.00
CA THR A 201 17.68 13.82 13.59
C THR A 201 16.47 13.69 14.49
N ILE A 202 15.33 13.35 13.88
CA ILE A 202 14.05 13.09 14.56
C ILE A 202 13.51 11.73 14.09
N ASP A 203 13.27 10.81 15.01
CA ASP A 203 12.45 9.61 14.77
C ASP A 203 11.09 9.83 15.42
N TYR A 204 10.02 9.61 14.66
CA TYR A 204 8.66 9.79 15.16
C TYR A 204 7.76 8.62 14.78
N LEU A 205 6.90 8.24 15.71
CA LEU A 205 5.84 7.26 15.51
C LEU A 205 4.54 7.83 16.05
N VAL A 206 3.52 7.88 15.19
CA VAL A 206 2.17 8.37 15.52
C VAL A 206 1.13 7.34 15.12
N GLY A 207 0.04 7.30 15.87
CA GLY A 207 -1.10 6.45 15.60
C GLY A 207 -2.42 7.16 15.82
N VAL A 208 -3.49 6.42 15.62
CA VAL A 208 -4.87 6.86 15.85
C VAL A 208 -5.34 6.46 17.26
N SER A 209 -6.44 7.06 17.71
CA SER A 209 -7.06 6.70 19.00
C SER A 209 -7.63 5.27 18.97
N PHE A 210 -7.81 4.65 20.13
CA PHE A 210 -8.40 3.31 20.20
C PHE A 210 -9.81 3.29 19.58
N GLY A 211 -10.02 2.41 18.61
CA GLY A 211 -11.29 2.26 17.89
C GLY A 211 -11.51 3.27 16.77
N ASP A 212 -10.53 4.13 16.48
CA ASP A 212 -10.53 4.97 15.29
C ASP A 212 -10.19 4.09 14.06
N PRO A 213 -10.97 4.16 12.97
CA PRO A 213 -10.70 3.40 11.75
C PRO A 213 -9.43 3.87 11.03
N GLY A 214 -8.95 5.09 11.28
CA GLY A 214 -7.87 5.69 10.52
C GLY A 214 -8.37 6.41 9.27
N THR A 215 -7.52 6.53 8.27
CA THR A 215 -7.84 7.32 7.06
C THR A 215 -7.29 6.69 5.79
N ARG A 216 -8.01 6.92 4.70
CA ARG A 216 -7.52 6.76 3.32
C ARG A 216 -7.41 8.10 2.58
N SER A 217 -7.97 9.16 3.18
CA SER A 217 -7.93 10.50 2.61
C SER A 217 -6.61 11.20 2.98
N PRO A 218 -6.06 12.01 2.07
CA PRO A 218 -4.92 12.87 2.36
C PRO A 218 -5.16 13.72 3.62
N THR A 219 -4.19 13.75 4.51
CA THR A 219 -4.30 14.48 5.78
C THR A 219 -2.93 14.75 6.41
N THR A 220 -2.86 15.66 7.36
CA THR A 220 -1.63 15.88 8.14
C THR A 220 -1.42 14.74 9.13
N VAL A 221 -0.25 14.11 9.11
CA VAL A 221 0.18 13.05 10.02
C VAL A 221 0.80 13.64 11.29
N ALA A 222 1.69 14.63 11.12
CA ALA A 222 2.36 15.31 12.21
C ALA A 222 2.76 16.73 11.80
N VAL A 223 3.03 17.57 12.80
CA VAL A 223 3.45 18.95 12.63
C VAL A 223 4.73 19.17 13.39
N ILE A 224 5.81 19.49 12.67
CA ILE A 224 7.11 19.79 13.21
C ILE A 224 7.29 21.30 13.27
N THR A 225 7.74 21.81 14.41
CA THR A 225 8.01 23.23 14.61
C THR A 225 9.50 23.43 14.86
N PHE A 226 10.08 24.37 14.14
CA PHE A 226 11.45 24.82 14.32
C PHE A 226 11.47 26.32 14.61
N GLN A 227 12.49 26.79 15.31
CA GLN A 227 12.84 28.20 15.34
C GLN A 227 14.00 28.47 14.38
N ALA A 228 13.89 29.49 13.52
CA ALA A 228 14.95 29.86 12.61
C ALA A 228 16.11 30.56 13.34
N LEU A 229 17.33 30.05 13.16
CA LEU A 229 18.58 30.70 13.61
C LEU A 229 19.26 31.51 12.50
N GLY A 230 18.92 31.25 11.24
CA GLY A 230 19.50 31.89 10.07
C GLY A 230 18.41 32.28 9.07
N GLU A 231 18.73 33.29 8.23
CA GLU A 231 17.72 33.88 7.36
C GLU A 231 17.36 32.98 6.17
N CYS A 232 18.25 32.12 5.65
CA CYS A 232 17.98 31.33 4.44
C CYS A 232 18.77 30.00 4.41
N GLN A 233 18.43 29.12 3.46
CA GLN A 233 19.17 27.87 3.14
C GLN A 233 19.14 26.77 4.22
N ALA A 234 18.05 26.63 4.95
CA ALA A 234 17.82 25.47 5.81
C ALA A 234 17.28 24.26 5.03
N TYR A 235 17.53 23.05 5.51
CA TYR A 235 16.86 21.84 5.02
C TYR A 235 16.15 21.10 6.14
N VAL A 236 15.04 20.47 5.77
CA VAL A 236 14.38 19.40 6.51
C VAL A 236 14.02 18.35 5.46
N ARG A 237 14.46 17.11 5.64
CA ARG A 237 14.23 16.04 4.67
C ARG A 237 14.10 14.68 5.33
N TYR A 238 13.50 13.73 4.61
CA TYR A 238 13.48 12.34 5.05
C TYR A 238 14.88 11.74 5.03
N ARG A 239 15.12 10.89 6.02
CA ARG A 239 16.30 10.05 6.18
C ARG A 239 15.89 8.59 5.90
N PRO A 240 16.72 7.79 5.21
CA PRO A 240 16.51 6.34 5.14
C PRO A 240 16.57 5.70 6.53
N ALA A 241 15.76 4.67 6.75
CA ALA A 241 15.78 3.88 7.99
C ALA A 241 17.13 3.19 8.22
#